data_AF-A0A4P6VU06-F1
#
_entry.id   AF-A0A4P6VU06-F1
#
_cell.length_a   1.000
_cell.length_b   1.000
_cell.length_c   1.000
_cell.angle_alpha   90.00
_cell.angle_beta   90.00
_cell.angle_gamma   90.00
#
_symmetry.space_group_name_H-M   'P 1'
#
loop_
_entity.id
_entity.type
_entity.pdbx_description
1 polymer ?
#
loop_
_entity_poly.entity_id
_entity_poly.type
_entity_poly.pdbx_seq_one_letter_code
_entity_poly.pdbx_strand_id
1 'polypeptide(L)'
;MPAESINSGWRMPDTLLIVFAVLLCSALLTLIVPQGQFDTALDTNTGRQLLVADSYRSAFNGEPQAVSLFADGEKTGVLTAFFDGMTSGSRNGSAIGVIIFILLVGGSFGVLLRTGAVDELLKLLISKMQHKARYLLPIMALFFSLGGAIFGMGEEAMAFAILLVPLVRMLGYDSITAVLLTYGATQIGFATSWMNPFSVAIAQSIAGLQPLSGSGFRIAMWLVFTLIYIAWFIWRAERLRRKADIKTDFEISHQFRWGHSLVVLTLVGGMVWVVWGVVMQGYFLREIATQFFVMAIISMTLGTVLKLNSASLNDYVDAFKTGANQLLPAALVVGIAQGIILLLGGTNPEQPTILNTMLHYAATSINGHSELFAAQAMLVFQSGFNFFVTSGSGQAALTMPLMAPLSDLVGVSRQIAVLAFQLGDGLAHLFYPTSAALMGTLAIAGVEFTQWLRAMWPLWLLLTTMSMLTMFVAVAIGY
;
A
#
# COMPACT_ATOMS: atom_id res chain seq x y z
N MET A 1 -21.39 35.52 2.01
CA MET A 1 -21.05 34.21 2.62
C MET A 1 -22.31 33.70 3.32
N PRO A 2 -23.00 32.68 2.81
CA PRO A 2 -24.03 32.02 3.61
C PRO A 2 -23.34 31.14 4.64
N ALA A 3 -23.70 31.29 5.90
CA ALA A 3 -23.21 30.49 7.00
C ALA A 3 -23.62 29.02 6.79
N GLU A 4 -22.64 28.12 6.69
CA GLU A 4 -22.87 26.69 6.75
C GLU A 4 -23.42 26.34 8.14
N SER A 5 -24.58 25.69 8.15
CA SER A 5 -25.13 25.06 9.35
C SER A 5 -24.13 24.02 9.85
N ILE A 6 -23.51 24.28 11.00
CA ILE A 6 -22.66 23.31 11.69
C ILE A 6 -23.58 22.19 12.20
N ASN A 7 -23.75 21.14 11.39
CA ASN A 7 -24.29 19.89 11.87
C ASN A 7 -23.34 19.36 12.94
N SER A 8 -23.78 19.34 14.19
CA SER A 8 -23.09 18.78 15.36
C SER A 8 -23.14 17.24 15.35
N GLY A 9 -22.89 16.63 14.18
CA GLY A 9 -22.62 15.20 14.07
C GLY A 9 -21.23 14.88 14.59
N TRP A 10 -21.05 13.68 15.14
CA TRP A 10 -19.75 13.12 15.50
C TRP A 10 -18.76 13.29 14.33
N ARG A 11 -17.79 14.19 14.46
CA ARG A 11 -16.69 14.32 13.50
C ARG A 11 -15.72 13.19 13.74
N MET A 12 -15.40 12.44 12.68
CA MET A 12 -14.42 11.37 12.77
C MET A 12 -13.03 11.93 13.14
N PRO A 13 -12.28 11.26 14.02
CA PRO A 13 -10.93 11.68 14.37
C PRO A 13 -10.01 11.69 13.14
N ASP A 14 -9.03 12.60 13.15
CA ASP A 14 -7.95 12.64 12.17
C ASP A 14 -7.17 11.31 12.11
N THR A 15 -6.57 11.00 10.96
CA THR A 15 -5.76 9.79 10.76
C THR A 15 -4.68 9.64 11.84
N LEU A 16 -3.98 10.71 12.20
CA LEU A 16 -2.95 10.67 13.23
C LEU A 16 -3.54 10.36 14.61
N LEU A 17 -4.75 10.82 14.90
CA LEU A 17 -5.47 10.46 16.12
C LEU A 17 -5.85 8.98 16.14
N ILE A 18 -6.28 8.44 15.00
CA ILE A 18 -6.59 7.01 14.88
C ILE A 18 -5.34 6.17 15.13
N VAL A 19 -4.23 6.46 14.44
CA VAL A 19 -2.98 5.69 14.58
C VAL A 19 -2.40 5.86 15.98
N PHE A 20 -2.51 7.05 16.60
CA PHE A 20 -2.15 7.25 18.00
C PHE A 20 -3.04 6.43 18.97
N ALA A 21 -4.35 6.31 18.70
CA ALA A 21 -5.21 5.41 19.48
C ALA A 21 -4.77 3.94 19.34
N VAL A 22 -4.32 3.52 18.15
CA VAL A 22 -3.73 2.18 17.95
C VAL A 22 -2.44 2.00 18.75
N LEU A 23 -1.59 3.04 18.81
CA LEU A 23 -0.40 3.04 19.67
C LEU A 23 -0.76 2.85 21.16
N LEU A 24 -1.79 3.55 21.65
CA LEU A 24 -2.28 3.37 23.01
C LEU A 24 -2.85 1.96 23.25
N CYS A 25 -3.60 1.42 22.29
CA CYS A 25 -4.10 0.05 22.37
C CYS A 25 -2.95 -0.97 22.40
N SER A 26 -1.90 -0.73 21.62
CA SER A 26 -0.69 -1.57 21.59
C SER A 26 0.07 -1.51 22.91
N ALA A 27 0.12 -0.33 23.54
CA ALA A 27 0.66 -0.17 24.89
C ALA A 27 -0.15 -0.96 25.93
N LEU A 28 -1.48 -0.93 25.87
CA LEU A 28 -2.33 -1.74 26.75
C LEU A 28 -2.13 -3.24 26.53
N LEU A 29 -1.90 -3.66 25.28
CA LEU A 29 -1.64 -5.06 24.95
C LEU A 29 -0.35 -5.59 25.61
N THR A 30 0.64 -4.72 25.86
CA THR A 30 1.87 -5.09 26.58
C THR A 30 1.65 -5.46 28.05
N LEU A 31 0.49 -5.08 28.62
CA LEU A 31 0.11 -5.45 29.99
C LEU A 31 -0.41 -6.88 30.10
N ILE A 32 -0.82 -7.48 28.99
CA ILE A 32 -1.54 -8.76 28.96
C ILE A 32 -0.72 -9.83 28.26
N VAL A 33 -0.01 -9.47 27.19
CA VAL A 33 0.70 -10.43 26.33
C VAL A 33 2.18 -10.44 26.67
N PRO A 34 2.74 -11.60 27.08
CA PRO A 34 4.17 -11.71 27.33
C PRO A 34 4.97 -11.66 26.03
N GLN A 35 6.19 -11.14 26.12
CA GLN A 35 7.13 -11.11 25.01
C GLN A 35 7.77 -12.49 24.81
N GLY A 36 7.97 -12.87 23.56
CA GLY A 36 8.58 -14.13 23.17
C GLY A 36 9.74 -13.91 22.22
N GLN A 37 10.59 -14.92 22.11
CA GLN A 37 11.74 -14.91 21.22
C GLN A 37 11.98 -16.31 20.63
N PHE A 38 12.70 -16.36 19.53
CA PHE A 38 13.10 -17.57 18.83
C PHE A 38 14.61 -17.58 18.63
N ASP A 39 15.18 -18.78 18.48
CA ASP A 39 16.52 -18.92 17.93
C ASP A 39 16.47 -18.79 16.40
N THR A 40 17.53 -18.26 15.80
CA THR A 40 17.71 -18.28 14.34
C THR A 40 18.89 -19.17 13.93
N ALA A 41 18.80 -19.74 12.73
CA ALA A 41 19.86 -20.50 12.11
C ALA A 41 20.14 -19.94 10.72
N LEU A 42 21.43 -19.94 10.33
CA LEU A 42 21.82 -19.55 8.98
C LEU A 42 21.41 -20.66 8.01
N ASP A 43 20.52 -20.35 7.08
CA ASP A 43 20.21 -21.24 5.97
C ASP A 43 21.37 -21.21 4.96
N THR A 44 22.03 -22.36 4.80
CA THR A 44 23.18 -22.54 3.92
C THR A 44 22.83 -22.39 2.44
N ASN A 45 21.55 -22.53 2.06
CA ASN A 45 21.11 -22.40 0.67
C ASN A 45 20.77 -20.96 0.29
N THR A 46 20.21 -20.18 1.22
CA THR A 46 19.76 -18.80 0.97
C THR A 46 20.68 -17.73 1.57
N GLY A 47 21.61 -18.11 2.45
CA GLY A 47 22.50 -17.20 3.17
C GLY A 47 21.80 -16.30 4.19
N ARG A 48 20.55 -16.60 4.54
CA ARG A 48 19.71 -15.80 5.46
C ARG A 48 19.61 -16.45 6.82
N GLN A 49 19.49 -15.64 7.87
CA GLN A 49 19.06 -16.13 9.18
C GLN A 49 17.55 -16.42 9.13
N LEU A 50 17.18 -17.68 9.31
CA LEU A 50 15.80 -18.12 9.39
C LEU A 50 15.47 -18.51 10.83
N LEU A 51 14.22 -18.25 11.22
CA LEU A 51 13.69 -18.64 12.52
C LEU A 51 13.62 -20.17 12.63
N VAL A 52 14.02 -20.72 13.78
CA VAL A 52 13.86 -22.15 14.09
C VAL A 52 12.49 -22.35 14.73
N ALA A 53 11.55 -23.01 14.04
CA ALA A 53 10.13 -23.04 14.42
C ALA A 53 9.86 -23.55 15.85
N ASP A 54 10.58 -24.59 16.29
CA ASP A 54 10.39 -25.22 17.61
C ASP A 54 11.19 -24.55 18.74
N SER A 55 11.86 -23.42 18.48
CA SER A 55 12.76 -22.77 19.43
C SER A 55 12.10 -21.69 20.30
N TYR A 56 10.77 -21.54 20.23
CA TYR A 56 10.05 -20.49 20.94
C TYR A 56 10.32 -20.55 22.45
N ARG A 57 10.66 -19.39 23.03
CA ARG A 57 10.82 -19.21 24.47
C ARG A 57 10.11 -17.93 24.89
N SER A 58 9.33 -18.03 25.96
CA SER A 58 8.81 -16.82 26.60
C SER A 58 9.94 -16.09 27.30
N ALA A 59 10.07 -14.79 27.04
CA ALA A 59 10.97 -13.93 27.78
C ALA A 59 10.39 -13.61 29.17
N PHE A 60 11.24 -13.09 30.06
CA PHE A 60 10.85 -12.56 31.39
C PHE A 60 9.98 -13.52 32.23
N ASN A 61 10.28 -14.82 32.19
CA ASN A 61 9.53 -15.88 32.90
C ASN A 61 8.04 -15.96 32.53
N GLY A 62 7.61 -15.42 31.39
CA GLY A 62 6.20 -15.41 31.00
C GLY A 62 5.41 -14.22 31.54
N GLU A 63 6.04 -13.29 32.24
CA GLU A 63 5.38 -12.10 32.77
C GLU A 63 5.30 -10.98 31.71
N PRO A 64 4.11 -10.42 31.44
CA PRO A 64 3.96 -9.26 30.58
C PRO A 64 4.81 -8.08 31.07
N GLN A 65 5.45 -7.39 30.13
CA GLN A 65 6.29 -6.22 30.41
C GLN A 65 5.57 -4.96 29.97
N ALA A 66 5.08 -4.18 30.93
CA ALA A 66 4.46 -2.90 30.67
C ALA A 66 5.48 -1.92 30.05
N VAL A 67 5.10 -1.29 28.95
CA VAL A 67 5.91 -0.22 28.34
C VAL A 67 5.85 1.04 29.19
N SER A 68 6.98 1.74 29.28
CA SER A 68 7.03 3.02 30.00
C SER A 68 6.39 4.14 29.17
N LEU A 69 5.95 5.21 29.85
CA LEU A 69 5.34 6.35 29.18
C LEU A 69 6.40 7.19 28.43
N PHE A 70 7.56 7.39 29.08
CA PHE A 70 8.81 7.84 28.48
C PHE A 70 9.86 6.77 28.70
N ALA A 71 10.68 6.47 27.70
CA ALA A 71 11.76 5.51 27.81
C ALA A 71 13.11 6.21 27.55
N ASP A 72 14.12 5.79 28.31
CA ASP A 72 15.50 6.21 28.13
C ASP A 72 16.30 5.09 27.43
N GLY A 73 17.32 5.47 26.65
CA GLY A 73 18.22 4.53 25.97
C GLY A 73 17.61 3.92 24.69
N GLU A 74 17.79 2.61 24.49
CA GLU A 74 17.34 1.89 23.28
C GLU A 74 15.89 1.36 23.37
N LYS A 75 15.19 1.59 24.49
CA LYS A 75 13.80 1.16 24.66
C LYS A 75 12.84 2.23 24.16
N THR A 76 11.71 1.79 23.61
CA THR A 76 10.64 2.68 23.16
C THR A 76 9.51 2.75 24.18
N GLY A 77 9.18 3.97 24.60
CA GLY A 77 8.02 4.28 25.44
C GLY A 77 6.86 4.83 24.61
N VAL A 78 5.68 4.96 25.22
CA VAL A 78 4.46 5.40 24.51
C VAL A 78 4.64 6.76 23.85
N LEU A 79 5.26 7.72 24.53
CA LEU A 79 5.44 9.08 24.00
C LEU A 79 6.72 9.24 23.16
N THR A 80 7.71 8.36 23.33
CA THR A 80 8.93 8.36 22.50
C THR A 80 8.75 7.59 21.19
N ALA A 81 7.76 6.68 21.13
CA ALA A 81 7.49 5.82 19.98
C ALA A 81 7.38 6.56 18.65
N PHE A 82 6.83 7.77 18.65
CA PHE A 82 6.76 8.53 17.41
C PHE A 82 8.13 8.95 16.89
N PHE A 83 9.00 9.44 17.78
CA PHE A 83 10.36 9.84 17.42
C PHE A 83 11.20 8.61 17.04
N ASP A 84 11.17 7.57 17.87
CA ASP A 84 11.90 6.32 17.65
C ASP A 84 11.47 5.69 16.32
N GLY A 85 10.15 5.65 16.08
CA GLY A 85 9.57 5.18 14.84
C GLY A 85 10.05 5.95 13.62
N MET A 86 9.97 7.29 13.61
CA MET A 86 10.42 8.12 12.48
C MET A 86 11.91 7.99 12.19
N THR A 87 12.73 7.74 13.21
CA THR A 87 14.19 7.64 13.07
C THR A 87 14.67 6.20 12.87
N SER A 88 13.77 5.23 12.88
CA SER A 88 14.13 3.81 12.89
C SER A 88 14.67 3.26 11.56
N GLY A 89 15.64 2.35 11.71
CA GLY A 89 16.30 1.53 10.71
C GLY A 89 17.26 2.27 9.77
N SER A 90 17.22 2.00 8.47
CA SER A 90 18.29 2.42 7.55
C SER A 90 17.80 2.91 6.18
N ARG A 91 18.74 3.47 5.42
CA ARG A 91 18.52 3.87 4.01
C ARG A 91 18.07 2.74 3.07
N ASN A 92 18.19 1.48 3.49
CA ASN A 92 17.91 0.29 2.66
C ASN A 92 16.59 -0.41 3.00
N GLY A 93 15.91 0.00 4.07
CA GLY A 93 14.66 -0.63 4.51
C GLY A 93 14.40 -0.34 5.99
N SER A 94 13.23 0.27 6.26
CA SER A 94 12.59 0.62 7.54
C SER A 94 11.84 1.96 7.41
N ALA A 95 11.39 2.56 8.51
CA ALA A 95 10.70 3.85 8.55
C ALA A 95 11.44 4.96 7.81
N ILE A 96 12.70 5.24 8.15
CA ILE A 96 13.40 6.43 7.62
C ILE A 96 13.62 6.34 6.10
N GLY A 97 13.93 5.15 5.59
CA GLY A 97 14.07 4.90 4.15
C GLY A 97 12.75 5.10 3.41
N VAL A 98 11.64 4.61 3.96
CA VAL A 98 10.29 4.77 3.37
C VAL A 98 9.82 6.22 3.46
N ILE A 99 10.05 6.92 4.57
CA ILE A 99 9.73 8.34 4.73
C ILE A 99 10.45 9.17 3.67
N ILE A 100 11.77 8.97 3.51
CA ILE A 100 12.55 9.69 2.50
C ILE A 100 12.08 9.35 1.08
N PHE A 101 11.79 8.07 0.82
CA PHE A 101 11.23 7.62 -0.45
C PHE A 101 9.93 8.36 -0.78
N ILE A 102 8.96 8.36 0.13
CA ILE A 102 7.67 9.04 -0.02
C ILE A 102 7.88 10.52 -0.33
N LEU A 103 8.72 11.21 0.44
CA LEU A 103 8.95 12.65 0.25
C LEU A 103 9.64 12.95 -1.09
N LEU A 104 10.63 12.15 -1.51
CA LEU A 104 11.31 12.30 -2.80
C LEU A 104 10.37 12.05 -3.97
N VAL A 105 9.56 10.99 -3.91
CA VAL A 105 8.58 10.66 -4.95
C VAL A 105 7.50 11.73 -5.02
N GLY A 106 6.94 12.14 -3.88
CA GLY A 106 5.94 13.21 -3.81
C GLY A 106 6.45 14.53 -4.37
N GLY A 107 7.66 14.93 -4.01
CA GLY A 107 8.29 16.12 -4.59
C GLY A 107 8.53 15.99 -6.09
N SER A 108 8.96 14.81 -6.54
CA SER A 108 9.19 14.53 -7.97
C SER A 108 7.88 14.65 -8.78
N PHE A 109 6.77 14.14 -8.25
CA PHE A 109 5.45 14.33 -8.83
C PHE A 109 5.00 15.79 -8.80
N GLY A 110 5.30 16.54 -7.74
CA GLY A 110 5.02 17.98 -7.68
C GLY A 110 5.67 18.74 -8.85
N VAL A 111 6.94 18.46 -9.15
CA VAL A 111 7.65 19.01 -10.32
C VAL A 111 6.97 18.60 -11.63
N LEU A 112 6.64 17.32 -11.78
CA LEU A 112 5.97 16.79 -12.96
C LEU A 112 4.63 17.50 -13.21
N LEU A 113 3.80 17.66 -12.17
CA LEU A 113 2.51 18.34 -12.24
C LEU A 113 2.67 19.82 -12.60
N ARG A 114 3.69 20.50 -12.06
CA ARG A 114 3.96 21.93 -12.37
C ARG A 114 4.21 22.19 -13.85
N THR A 115 4.73 21.21 -14.58
CA THR A 115 4.92 21.32 -16.05
C THR A 115 3.62 21.52 -16.81
N GLY A 116 2.46 21.19 -16.22
CA GLY A 116 1.16 21.19 -16.89
C GLY A 116 0.98 20.07 -17.92
N ALA A 117 1.98 19.21 -18.13
CA ALA A 117 1.90 18.13 -19.11
C ALA A 117 0.81 17.12 -18.76
N VAL A 118 0.68 16.80 -17.48
CA VAL A 118 -0.36 15.89 -16.97
C VAL A 118 -1.74 16.54 -17.10
N ASP A 119 -1.89 17.81 -16.71
CA ASP A 119 -3.16 18.54 -16.83
C ASP A 119 -3.64 18.60 -18.29
N GLU A 120 -2.73 18.94 -19.21
CA GLU A 120 -3.05 19.03 -20.64
C GLU A 120 -3.29 17.65 -21.28
N LEU A 121 -2.61 16.61 -20.81
CA LEU A 121 -2.89 15.23 -21.23
C LEU A 121 -4.31 14.84 -20.83
N LEU A 122 -4.72 15.18 -19.60
CA LEU A 122 -6.08 14.89 -19.16
C LEU A 122 -7.08 15.69 -19.95
N LYS A 123 -6.91 17.00 -20.11
CA LYS A 123 -7.84 17.81 -20.91
C LYS A 123 -8.00 17.23 -22.32
N LEU A 124 -6.92 16.75 -22.93
CA LEU A 124 -6.94 16.01 -24.21
C LEU A 124 -7.72 14.69 -24.14
N LEU A 125 -7.52 13.90 -23.08
CA LEU A 125 -8.27 12.65 -22.90
C LEU A 125 -9.76 12.93 -22.66
N ILE A 126 -10.09 13.91 -21.83
CA ILE A 126 -11.47 14.26 -21.48
C ILE A 126 -12.20 14.85 -22.69
N SER A 127 -11.58 15.76 -23.44
CA SER A 127 -12.20 16.32 -24.65
C SER A 127 -12.53 15.23 -25.67
N LYS A 128 -11.68 14.21 -25.79
CA LYS A 128 -11.92 13.03 -26.63
C LYS A 128 -12.92 12.02 -26.03
N MET A 129 -13.08 12.00 -24.71
CA MET A 129 -13.78 10.91 -24.00
C MET A 129 -15.01 11.35 -23.20
N GLN A 130 -15.41 12.62 -23.23
CA GLN A 130 -16.56 13.16 -22.51
C GLN A 130 -17.88 12.42 -22.82
N HIS A 131 -18.08 11.96 -24.06
CA HIS A 131 -19.25 11.15 -24.44
C HIS A 131 -19.04 9.63 -24.23
N LYS A 132 -17.85 9.20 -23.81
CA LYS A 132 -17.44 7.80 -23.62
C LYS A 132 -16.99 7.50 -22.18
N ALA A 133 -17.35 8.34 -21.20
CA ALA A 133 -16.93 8.19 -19.79
C ALA A 133 -17.19 6.78 -19.22
N ARG A 134 -18.30 6.14 -19.62
CA ARG A 134 -18.64 4.75 -19.27
C ARG A 134 -17.58 3.72 -19.68
N TYR A 135 -16.83 3.99 -20.75
CA TYR A 135 -15.73 3.14 -21.23
C TYR A 135 -14.36 3.60 -20.71
N LEU A 136 -14.22 4.86 -20.31
CA LEU A 136 -12.98 5.39 -19.73
C LEU A 136 -12.68 4.77 -18.35
N LEU A 137 -13.68 4.75 -17.46
CA LEU A 137 -13.51 4.26 -16.10
C LEU A 137 -13.00 2.80 -16.02
N PRO A 138 -13.53 1.82 -16.78
CA PRO A 138 -12.99 0.46 -16.81
C PRO A 138 -11.54 0.39 -17.28
N ILE A 139 -11.19 1.14 -18.34
CA ILE A 139 -9.83 1.14 -18.92
C ILE A 139 -8.83 1.71 -17.92
N MET A 140 -9.21 2.82 -17.26
CA MET A 140 -8.38 3.42 -16.21
C MET A 140 -8.25 2.49 -15.01
N ALA A 141 -9.33 1.88 -14.54
CA ALA A 141 -9.28 0.92 -13.44
C ALA A 141 -8.38 -0.28 -13.77
N LEU A 142 -8.41 -0.78 -15.01
CA LEU A 142 -7.49 -1.82 -15.47
C LEU A 142 -6.03 -1.34 -15.43
N PHE A 143 -5.76 -0.11 -15.87
CA PHE A 143 -4.43 0.48 -15.81
C PHE A 143 -3.92 0.65 -14.36
N PHE A 144 -4.76 1.14 -13.45
CA PHE A 144 -4.41 1.23 -12.02
C PHE A 144 -4.18 -0.15 -11.40
N SER A 145 -5.01 -1.15 -11.74
CA SER A 145 -4.80 -2.52 -11.30
C SER A 145 -3.49 -3.12 -11.84
N LEU A 146 -3.13 -2.85 -13.10
CA LEU A 146 -1.80 -3.19 -13.62
C LEU A 146 -0.70 -2.47 -12.84
N GLY A 147 -0.90 -1.20 -12.51
CA GLY A 147 -0.08 -0.40 -11.60
C GLY A 147 0.23 -1.12 -10.29
N GLY A 148 -0.81 -1.58 -9.59
CA GLY A 148 -0.65 -2.35 -8.36
C GLY A 148 0.03 -3.71 -8.57
N ALA A 149 -0.35 -4.44 -9.61
CA ALA A 149 0.12 -5.81 -9.82
C ALA A 149 1.58 -5.88 -10.27
N ILE A 150 2.05 -4.93 -11.08
CA ILE A 150 3.40 -4.91 -11.65
C ILE A 150 4.34 -4.15 -10.71
N PHE A 151 3.90 -3.00 -10.19
CA PHE A 151 4.77 -2.06 -9.50
C PHE A 151 4.52 -2.01 -7.99
N GLY A 152 3.35 -2.45 -7.51
CA GLY A 152 2.97 -2.23 -6.11
C GLY A 152 2.62 -0.78 -5.80
N MET A 153 2.02 -0.07 -6.76
CA MET A 153 1.80 1.39 -6.80
C MET A 153 0.84 1.97 -5.73
N GLY A 154 1.08 1.73 -4.43
CA GLY A 154 0.20 2.18 -3.36
C GLY A 154 0.18 3.69 -3.19
N GLU A 155 1.35 4.31 -3.10
CA GLU A 155 1.53 5.71 -2.73
C GLU A 155 1.27 6.65 -3.91
N GLU A 156 1.64 6.27 -5.14
CA GLU A 156 1.42 7.12 -6.31
C GLU A 156 -0.07 7.28 -6.62
N ALA A 157 -0.92 6.34 -6.17
CA ALA A 157 -2.38 6.47 -6.27
C ALA A 157 -2.90 7.75 -5.59
N MET A 158 -2.22 8.25 -4.54
CA MET A 158 -2.54 9.54 -3.92
C MET A 158 -2.31 10.71 -4.89
N ALA A 159 -1.17 10.72 -5.58
CA ALA A 159 -0.86 11.75 -6.58
C ALA A 159 -1.89 11.74 -7.73
N PHE A 160 -2.27 10.55 -8.19
CA PHE A 160 -3.34 10.41 -9.18
C PHE A 160 -4.72 10.82 -8.65
N ALA A 161 -4.99 10.69 -7.35
CA ALA A 161 -6.26 11.11 -6.76
C ALA A 161 -6.43 12.63 -6.78
N ILE A 162 -5.37 13.41 -6.54
CA ILE A 162 -5.39 14.90 -6.61
C ILE A 162 -5.97 15.34 -7.95
N LEU A 163 -5.58 14.59 -8.97
CA LEU A 163 -5.83 14.87 -10.35
C LEU A 163 -7.18 14.33 -10.84
N LEU A 164 -7.51 13.09 -10.48
CA LEU A 164 -8.67 12.38 -11.00
C LEU A 164 -9.93 12.61 -10.19
N VAL A 165 -9.84 12.98 -8.92
CA VAL A 165 -11.03 13.31 -8.11
C VAL A 165 -11.84 14.45 -8.73
N PRO A 166 -11.26 15.62 -9.07
CA PRO A 166 -12.02 16.70 -9.71
C PRO A 166 -12.65 16.25 -11.02
N LEU A 167 -11.91 15.49 -11.83
CA LEU A 167 -12.38 14.99 -13.12
C LEU A 167 -13.58 14.04 -12.98
N VAL A 168 -13.45 13.00 -12.15
CA VAL A 168 -14.51 12.01 -11.95
C VAL A 168 -15.77 12.69 -11.43
N ARG A 169 -15.64 13.73 -10.59
CA ARG A 169 -16.74 14.57 -10.14
C ARG A 169 -17.36 15.41 -11.26
N MET A 170 -16.56 16.00 -12.15
CA MET A 170 -17.05 16.72 -13.33
C MET A 170 -17.87 15.81 -14.26
N LEU A 171 -17.54 14.53 -14.35
CA LEU A 171 -18.28 13.54 -15.14
C LEU A 171 -19.60 13.06 -14.49
N GLY A 172 -19.92 13.58 -13.29
CA GLY A 172 -21.15 13.30 -12.55
C GLY A 172 -21.07 12.19 -11.51
N TYR A 173 -19.87 11.64 -11.25
CA TYR A 173 -19.65 10.58 -10.27
C TYR A 173 -19.28 11.16 -8.88
N ASP A 174 -19.43 10.36 -7.82
CA ASP A 174 -19.08 10.76 -6.45
C ASP A 174 -17.57 10.62 -6.15
N SER A 175 -17.08 11.32 -5.12
CA SER A 175 -15.68 11.24 -4.70
C SER A 175 -15.23 9.80 -4.37
N ILE A 176 -16.12 8.96 -3.86
CA ILE A 176 -15.81 7.55 -3.58
C ILE A 176 -15.53 6.78 -4.87
N THR A 177 -16.24 7.06 -5.96
CA THR A 177 -15.94 6.48 -7.28
C THR A 177 -14.53 6.88 -7.73
N ALA A 178 -14.08 8.10 -7.44
CA ALA A 178 -12.71 8.50 -7.76
C ALA A 178 -11.67 7.74 -6.94
N VAL A 179 -11.90 7.56 -5.63
CA VAL A 179 -11.01 6.77 -4.75
C VAL A 179 -10.97 5.30 -5.18
N LEU A 180 -12.12 4.72 -5.55
CA LEU A 180 -12.19 3.38 -6.11
C LEU A 180 -11.39 3.31 -7.42
N LEU A 181 -11.57 4.27 -8.33
CA LEU A 181 -10.87 4.29 -9.61
C LEU A 181 -9.34 4.31 -9.43
N THR A 182 -8.84 5.10 -8.48
CA THR A 182 -7.40 5.26 -8.26
C THR A 182 -6.86 4.23 -7.27
N TYR A 183 -7.09 4.44 -5.98
CA TYR A 183 -6.54 3.61 -4.91
C TYR A 183 -7.17 2.21 -4.88
N GLY A 184 -8.50 2.13 -4.99
CA GLY A 184 -9.21 0.85 -4.97
C GLY A 184 -8.68 -0.12 -6.04
N ALA A 185 -8.65 0.32 -7.29
CA ALA A 185 -8.19 -0.48 -8.42
C ALA A 185 -6.73 -0.88 -8.28
N THR A 186 -5.88 0.04 -7.81
CA THR A 186 -4.47 -0.24 -7.51
C THR A 186 -4.33 -1.34 -6.47
N GLN A 187 -5.07 -1.28 -5.36
CA GLN A 187 -4.95 -2.28 -4.30
C GLN A 187 -5.47 -3.66 -4.71
N ILE A 188 -6.44 -3.75 -5.63
CA ILE A 188 -6.79 -5.04 -6.25
C ILE A 188 -5.60 -5.64 -6.98
N GLY A 189 -4.92 -4.81 -7.79
CA GLY A 189 -3.68 -5.17 -8.45
C GLY A 189 -2.62 -5.66 -7.49
N PHE A 190 -2.38 -4.88 -6.43
CA PHE A 190 -1.41 -5.18 -5.39
C PHE A 190 -1.71 -6.53 -4.71
N ALA A 191 -2.95 -6.73 -4.25
CA ALA A 191 -3.39 -7.93 -3.53
C ALA A 191 -3.29 -9.20 -4.39
N THR A 192 -3.44 -9.07 -5.70
CA THR A 192 -3.44 -10.20 -6.64
C THR A 192 -2.20 -10.28 -7.51
N SER A 193 -1.14 -9.58 -7.12
CA SER A 193 0.06 -9.41 -7.91
C SER A 193 0.77 -10.74 -8.27
N TRP A 194 1.40 -10.80 -9.44
CA TRP A 194 2.35 -11.85 -9.81
C TRP A 194 3.81 -11.38 -9.82
N MET A 195 4.07 -10.08 -9.63
CA MET A 195 5.40 -9.48 -9.85
C MET A 195 5.82 -8.42 -8.83
N ASN A 196 4.89 -7.86 -8.06
CA ASN A 196 5.12 -6.72 -7.19
C ASN A 196 6.40 -6.93 -6.37
N PRO A 197 7.43 -6.10 -6.61
CA PRO A 197 8.76 -6.33 -6.06
C PRO A 197 8.87 -6.00 -4.58
N PHE A 198 7.89 -5.26 -4.06
CA PHE A 198 7.86 -4.78 -2.69
C PHE A 198 7.04 -5.67 -1.78
N SER A 199 6.34 -6.68 -2.31
CA SER A 199 5.50 -7.58 -1.52
C SER A 199 5.75 -9.02 -1.94
N VAL A 200 5.08 -9.50 -3.00
CA VAL A 200 5.13 -10.92 -3.39
C VAL A 200 6.54 -11.41 -3.71
N ALA A 201 7.38 -10.62 -4.37
CA ALA A 201 8.75 -11.04 -4.69
C ALA A 201 9.62 -11.21 -3.44
N ILE A 202 9.46 -10.34 -2.44
CA ILE A 202 10.15 -10.42 -1.15
C ILE A 202 9.69 -11.67 -0.40
N ALA A 203 8.37 -11.89 -0.32
CA ALA A 203 7.80 -13.05 0.34
C ALA A 203 8.26 -14.37 -0.31
N GLN A 204 8.29 -14.46 -1.64
CA GLN A 204 8.83 -15.61 -2.37
C GLN A 204 10.30 -15.84 -2.04
N SER A 205 11.10 -14.78 -2.08
CA SER A 205 12.52 -14.86 -1.78
C SER A 205 12.77 -15.36 -0.35
N ILE A 206 11.99 -14.90 0.64
CA ILE A 206 12.11 -15.37 2.03
C ILE A 206 11.66 -16.83 2.17
N ALA A 207 10.61 -17.22 1.46
CA ALA A 207 10.13 -18.59 1.43
C ALA A 207 11.07 -19.56 0.68
N GLY A 208 12.18 -19.09 0.11
CA GLY A 208 13.09 -19.91 -0.69
C GLY A 208 12.53 -20.29 -2.06
N LEU A 209 11.55 -19.54 -2.56
CA LEU A 209 10.95 -19.70 -3.88
C LEU A 209 11.64 -18.79 -4.90
N GLN A 210 11.77 -19.25 -6.14
CA GLN A 210 12.25 -18.41 -7.23
C GLN A 210 11.28 -17.24 -7.45
N PRO A 211 11.74 -15.98 -7.54
CA PRO A 211 10.88 -14.86 -7.89
C PRO A 211 10.10 -15.12 -9.19
N LEU A 212 8.84 -14.72 -9.23
CA LEU A 212 7.90 -14.93 -10.35
C LEU A 212 7.46 -16.39 -10.57
N SER A 213 7.88 -17.32 -9.71
CA SER A 213 7.33 -18.68 -9.71
C SER A 213 5.83 -18.65 -9.41
N GLY A 214 5.06 -19.56 -10.03
CA GLY A 214 3.60 -19.57 -9.90
C GLY A 214 2.88 -18.38 -10.54
N SER A 215 3.56 -17.54 -11.32
CA SER A 215 2.99 -16.35 -11.97
C SER A 215 1.78 -16.66 -12.85
N GLY A 216 1.72 -17.81 -13.52
CA GLY A 216 0.56 -18.21 -14.32
C GLY A 216 -0.75 -18.22 -13.52
N PHE A 217 -0.74 -18.81 -12.33
CA PHE A 217 -1.90 -18.81 -11.43
C PHE A 217 -2.22 -17.40 -10.93
N ARG A 218 -1.18 -16.63 -10.54
CA ARG A 218 -1.36 -15.26 -10.02
C ARG A 218 -1.90 -14.30 -11.09
N ILE A 219 -1.48 -14.42 -12.34
CA ILE A 219 -2.01 -13.63 -13.47
C ILE A 219 -3.48 -13.96 -13.71
N ALA A 220 -3.85 -15.25 -13.70
CA ALA A 220 -5.25 -15.66 -13.85
C ALA A 220 -6.11 -15.13 -12.70
N MET A 221 -5.64 -15.25 -11.45
CA MET A 221 -6.28 -14.69 -10.26
C MET A 221 -6.45 -13.17 -10.38
N TRP A 222 -5.38 -12.45 -10.72
CA TRP A 222 -5.42 -11.00 -10.94
C TRP A 222 -6.46 -10.58 -11.96
N LEU A 223 -6.52 -11.29 -13.10
CA LEU A 223 -7.48 -11.01 -14.14
C LEU A 223 -8.92 -11.18 -13.62
N VAL A 224 -9.19 -12.28 -12.91
CA VAL A 224 -10.52 -12.56 -12.34
C VAL A 224 -10.91 -11.49 -11.31
N PHE A 225 -10.04 -11.18 -10.36
CA PHE A 225 -10.29 -10.15 -9.34
C PHE A 225 -10.50 -8.77 -9.96
N THR A 226 -9.66 -8.40 -10.92
CA THR A 226 -9.74 -7.11 -11.61
C THR A 226 -11.03 -6.98 -12.41
N LEU A 227 -11.44 -8.02 -13.14
CA LEU A 227 -12.68 -7.99 -13.92
C LEU A 227 -13.92 -7.92 -13.03
N ILE A 228 -13.97 -8.69 -11.94
CA ILE A 228 -15.07 -8.63 -10.97
C ILE A 228 -15.11 -7.28 -10.26
N TYR A 229 -13.95 -6.77 -9.86
CA TYR A 229 -13.81 -5.43 -9.29
C TYR A 229 -14.34 -4.37 -10.25
N ILE A 230 -13.90 -4.36 -11.52
CA ILE A 230 -14.34 -3.40 -12.54
C ILE A 230 -15.86 -3.50 -12.76
N ALA A 231 -16.41 -4.71 -12.85
CA ALA A 231 -17.85 -4.91 -13.03
C ALA A 231 -18.65 -4.30 -11.86
N TRP A 232 -18.25 -4.60 -10.62
CA TRP A 232 -18.88 -4.04 -9.42
C TRP A 232 -18.71 -2.52 -9.32
N PHE A 233 -17.49 -2.04 -9.58
CA PHE A 233 -17.12 -0.63 -9.55
C PHE A 233 -17.98 0.20 -10.53
N ILE A 234 -18.10 -0.26 -11.77
CA ILE A 234 -18.90 0.42 -12.79
C ILE A 234 -20.39 0.37 -12.47
N TRP A 235 -20.89 -0.78 -12.01
CA TRP A 235 -22.27 -0.89 -11.56
C TRP A 235 -22.58 0.13 -10.44
N ARG A 236 -21.72 0.23 -9.42
CA ARG A 236 -21.87 1.22 -8.35
C ARG A 236 -21.79 2.65 -8.89
N ALA A 237 -20.78 2.92 -9.72
CA ALA A 237 -20.52 4.24 -10.27
C ALA A 237 -21.73 4.74 -11.08
N GLU A 238 -22.28 3.95 -11.99
CA GLU A 238 -23.44 4.34 -12.82
C GLU A 238 -24.73 4.42 -12.00
N ARG A 239 -24.90 3.58 -10.97
CA ARG A 239 -26.08 3.65 -10.07
C ARG A 239 -26.11 4.94 -9.25
N LEU A 240 -24.95 5.43 -8.83
CA LEU A 240 -24.82 6.63 -8.01
C LEU A 240 -24.50 7.88 -8.82
N ARG A 241 -24.25 7.73 -10.12
CA ARG A 241 -23.99 8.83 -11.03
C ARG A 241 -25.17 9.78 -11.00
N ARG A 242 -24.91 11.03 -10.61
CA ARG A 242 -25.91 12.07 -10.78
C ARG A 242 -26.02 12.32 -12.27
N LYS A 243 -27.25 12.41 -12.80
CA LYS A 243 -27.47 12.95 -14.14
C LYS A 243 -26.88 14.35 -14.12
N ALA A 244 -25.65 14.47 -14.59
CA ALA A 244 -25.02 15.74 -14.72
C ALA A 244 -25.89 16.51 -15.72
N ASP A 245 -26.45 17.64 -15.30
CA ASP A 245 -27.11 18.58 -16.20
C ASP A 245 -26.00 19.24 -17.04
N ILE A 246 -25.29 18.42 -17.83
CA ILE A 246 -24.28 18.85 -18.79
C ILE A 246 -25.08 19.42 -19.96
N LYS A 247 -25.72 20.56 -19.73
CA LYS A 247 -26.38 21.37 -20.76
C LYS A 247 -25.38 22.13 -21.62
N THR A 248 -24.11 22.13 -21.23
CA THR A 248 -23.01 22.73 -21.96
C THR A 248 -22.06 21.62 -22.35
N ASP A 249 -21.89 21.38 -23.66
CA ASP A 249 -20.63 20.88 -24.18
C ASP A 249 -19.55 21.77 -23.55
N PHE A 250 -18.84 21.25 -22.54
CA PHE A 250 -17.68 21.95 -22.04
C PHE A 250 -16.63 21.76 -23.12
N GLU A 251 -16.39 22.79 -23.95
CA GLU A 251 -15.17 22.85 -24.73
C GLU A 251 -14.00 22.94 -23.75
N ILE A 252 -13.51 21.78 -23.33
CA ILE A 252 -12.27 21.69 -22.56
C ILE A 252 -11.15 22.01 -23.55
N SER A 253 -10.86 23.31 -23.67
CA SER A 253 -9.70 23.77 -24.43
C SER A 253 -8.43 23.18 -23.79
N HIS A 254 -7.73 22.37 -24.56
CA HIS A 254 -6.41 21.87 -24.21
C HIS A 254 -5.37 22.52 -25.11
N GLN A 255 -4.21 22.78 -24.54
CA GLN A 255 -3.00 23.19 -25.24
C GLN A 255 -1.94 22.08 -25.15
N PHE A 256 -2.34 20.82 -25.35
CA PHE A 256 -1.39 19.70 -25.42
C PHE A 256 -0.43 19.90 -26.61
N ARG A 257 0.80 20.30 -26.31
CA ARG A 257 1.89 20.54 -27.27
C ARG A 257 2.89 19.38 -27.22
N TRP A 258 3.77 19.32 -28.20
CA TRP A 258 4.83 18.31 -28.27
C TRP A 258 5.72 18.29 -27.00
N GLY A 259 5.93 19.43 -26.36
CA GLY A 259 6.67 19.49 -25.08
C GLY A 259 5.96 18.78 -23.93
N HIS A 260 4.62 18.84 -23.86
CA HIS A 260 3.85 18.02 -22.92
C HIS A 260 4.01 16.54 -23.25
N SER A 261 4.06 16.16 -24.53
CA SER A 261 4.29 14.78 -24.94
C SER A 261 5.67 14.25 -24.50
N LEU A 262 6.72 15.07 -24.54
CA LEU A 262 8.05 14.66 -24.06
C LEU A 262 8.09 14.42 -22.55
N VAL A 263 7.40 15.26 -21.77
CA VAL A 263 7.28 15.05 -20.32
C VAL A 263 6.49 13.77 -20.02
N VAL A 264 5.41 13.51 -20.76
CA VAL A 264 4.66 12.25 -20.66
C VAL A 264 5.52 11.05 -21.06
N LEU A 265 6.32 11.16 -22.12
CA LEU A 265 7.27 10.12 -22.52
C LEU A 265 8.37 9.90 -21.49
N THR A 266 8.79 10.95 -20.79
CA THR A 266 9.75 10.85 -19.65
C THR A 266 9.13 10.02 -18.54
N LEU A 267 7.86 10.25 -18.20
CA LEU A 267 7.14 9.45 -17.22
C LEU A 267 6.99 7.99 -17.67
N VAL A 268 6.57 7.74 -18.91
CA VAL A 268 6.39 6.38 -19.43
C VAL A 268 7.73 5.63 -19.51
N GLY A 269 8.77 6.26 -20.05
CA GLY A 269 10.10 5.69 -20.14
C GLY A 269 10.73 5.46 -18.77
N GLY A 270 10.54 6.39 -17.83
CA GLY A 270 10.94 6.19 -16.44
C GLY A 270 10.20 5.06 -15.76
N MET A 271 8.90 4.87 -16.06
CA MET A 271 8.13 3.74 -15.55
C MET A 271 8.66 2.40 -16.09
N VAL A 272 9.00 2.32 -17.38
CA VAL A 272 9.68 1.14 -17.96
C VAL A 272 11.03 0.91 -17.27
N TRP A 273 11.78 1.97 -16.99
CA TRP A 273 13.07 1.89 -16.29
C TRP A 273 12.92 1.40 -14.83
N VAL A 274 11.85 1.79 -14.13
CA VAL A 274 11.52 1.26 -12.80
C VAL A 274 11.25 -0.25 -12.88
N VAL A 275 10.40 -0.72 -13.80
CA VAL A 275 10.14 -2.18 -13.98
C VAL A 275 11.45 -2.92 -14.23
N TRP A 276 12.23 -2.45 -15.20
CA TRP A 276 13.48 -3.11 -15.55
C TRP A 276 14.47 -3.13 -14.38
N GLY A 277 14.61 -2.01 -13.67
CA GLY A 277 15.54 -1.89 -12.54
C GLY A 277 15.15 -2.83 -11.41
N VAL A 278 13.87 -2.92 -11.11
CA VAL A 278 13.32 -3.88 -10.16
C VAL A 278 13.60 -5.33 -10.58
N VAL A 279 13.19 -5.71 -11.80
CA VAL A 279 13.16 -7.11 -12.24
C VAL A 279 14.56 -7.64 -12.52
N MET A 280 15.41 -6.83 -13.15
CA MET A 280 16.72 -7.27 -13.63
C MET A 280 17.86 -6.86 -12.70
N GLN A 281 17.74 -5.74 -11.99
CA GLN A 281 18.82 -5.19 -11.16
C GLN A 281 18.52 -5.27 -9.66
N GLY A 282 17.33 -5.73 -9.26
CA GLY A 282 16.93 -5.80 -7.86
C GLY A 282 16.83 -4.42 -7.19
N TYR A 283 16.49 -3.37 -7.95
CA TYR A 283 16.32 -2.03 -7.41
C TYR A 283 15.26 -2.01 -6.32
N PHE A 284 15.53 -1.24 -5.27
CA PHE A 284 14.62 -1.08 -4.14
C PHE A 284 14.37 0.40 -3.87
N LEU A 285 14.03 0.76 -2.63
CA LEU A 285 13.60 2.12 -2.24
C LEU A 285 14.55 3.21 -2.78
N ARG A 286 15.86 3.08 -2.56
CA ARG A 286 16.81 4.14 -2.92
C ARG A 286 16.88 4.36 -4.43
N GLU A 287 17.07 3.30 -5.19
CA GLU A 287 17.24 3.37 -6.63
C GLU A 287 15.96 3.90 -7.28
N ILE A 288 14.81 3.46 -6.80
CA ILE A 288 13.50 3.87 -7.34
C ILE A 288 13.21 5.33 -7.01
N ALA A 289 13.44 5.78 -5.77
CA ALA A 289 13.35 7.20 -5.43
C ALA A 289 14.27 8.05 -6.32
N THR A 290 15.48 7.56 -6.61
CA THR A 290 16.42 8.24 -7.50
C THR A 290 15.91 8.29 -8.94
N GLN A 291 15.28 7.23 -9.45
CA GLN A 291 14.67 7.23 -10.79
C GLN A 291 13.55 8.28 -10.90
N PHE A 292 12.67 8.38 -9.89
CA PHE A 292 11.66 9.44 -9.82
C PHE A 292 12.28 10.84 -9.75
N PHE A 293 13.34 11.01 -8.97
CA PHE A 293 14.05 12.27 -8.88
C PHE A 293 14.70 12.66 -10.22
N VAL A 294 15.29 11.70 -10.94
CA VAL A 294 15.82 11.91 -12.29
C VAL A 294 14.71 12.31 -13.27
N MET A 295 13.55 11.65 -13.23
CA MET A 295 12.39 12.05 -14.03
C MET A 295 11.94 13.48 -13.73
N ALA A 296 11.98 13.89 -12.46
CA ALA A 296 11.64 15.25 -12.05
C ALA A 296 12.62 16.27 -12.62
N ILE A 297 13.93 15.99 -12.56
CA ILE A 297 14.96 16.86 -13.16
C ILE A 297 14.74 16.99 -14.66
N ILE A 298 14.54 15.88 -15.38
CA ILE A 298 14.29 15.90 -16.82
C ILE A 298 13.02 16.69 -17.13
N SER A 299 11.94 16.46 -16.37
CA SER A 299 10.65 17.15 -16.55
C SER A 299 10.76 18.66 -16.29
N MET A 300 11.52 19.06 -15.26
CA MET A 300 11.84 20.45 -14.96
C MET A 300 12.66 21.10 -16.09
N THR A 301 13.68 20.41 -16.60
CA THR A 301 14.50 20.90 -17.72
C THR A 301 13.65 21.08 -18.98
N LEU A 302 12.85 20.07 -19.35
CA LEU A 302 11.93 20.16 -20.49
C LEU A 302 10.90 21.27 -20.30
N GLY A 303 10.31 21.37 -19.11
CA GLY A 303 9.35 22.40 -18.75
C GLY A 303 9.91 23.81 -18.86
N THR A 304 11.18 24.01 -18.47
CA THR A 304 11.86 25.31 -18.53
C THR A 304 12.26 25.66 -19.97
N VAL A 305 12.90 24.73 -20.69
CA VAL A 305 13.40 24.95 -22.07
C VAL A 305 12.24 25.16 -23.05
N LEU A 306 11.16 24.40 -22.89
CA LEU A 306 9.98 24.47 -23.77
C LEU A 306 8.93 25.48 -23.30
N LYS A 307 9.24 26.22 -22.22
CA LYS A 307 8.35 27.21 -21.58
C LYS A 307 6.96 26.65 -21.31
N LEU A 308 6.90 25.41 -20.82
CA LEU A 308 5.64 24.77 -20.43
C LEU A 308 5.10 25.49 -19.20
N ASN A 309 3.83 25.90 -19.26
CA ASN A 309 3.12 26.60 -18.20
C ASN A 309 3.81 27.88 -17.67
N SER A 310 4.70 28.49 -18.48
CA SER A 310 5.48 29.70 -18.16
C SER A 310 6.16 29.68 -16.78
N ALA A 311 6.59 28.50 -16.32
CA ALA A 311 7.15 28.30 -14.99
C ALA A 311 8.65 28.67 -14.92
N SER A 312 9.04 29.33 -13.83
CA SER A 312 10.46 29.56 -13.50
C SER A 312 11.09 28.32 -12.83
N LEU A 313 12.43 28.26 -12.76
CA LEU A 313 13.11 27.19 -12.00
C LEU A 313 12.71 27.20 -10.51
N ASN A 314 12.51 28.39 -9.92
CA ASN A 314 12.04 28.50 -8.55
C ASN A 314 10.63 27.93 -8.39
N ASP A 315 9.77 28.10 -9.39
CA ASP A 315 8.42 27.52 -9.35
C ASP A 315 8.45 25.99 -9.34
N TYR A 316 9.41 25.37 -10.03
CA TYR A 316 9.61 23.92 -9.98
C TYR A 316 10.16 23.47 -8.62
N VAL A 317 11.06 24.22 -8.01
CA VAL A 317 11.55 23.94 -6.65
C VAL A 317 10.43 24.09 -5.61
N ASP A 318 9.59 25.11 -5.75
CA ASP A 318 8.40 25.30 -4.90
C ASP A 318 7.38 24.18 -5.12
N ALA A 319 7.21 23.73 -6.36
CA ALA A 319 6.38 22.57 -6.67
C ALA A 319 6.93 21.28 -6.07
N PHE A 320 8.25 21.08 -6.05
CA PHE A 320 8.88 19.95 -5.35
C PHE A 320 8.54 19.97 -3.85
N LYS A 321 8.75 21.11 -3.18
CA LYS A 321 8.42 21.26 -1.75
C LYS A 321 6.93 21.02 -1.49
N THR A 322 6.07 21.53 -2.37
CA THR A 322 4.61 21.37 -2.28
C THR A 322 4.20 19.91 -2.44
N GLY A 323 4.76 19.20 -3.43
CA GLY A 323 4.50 17.78 -3.64
C GLY A 323 4.97 16.91 -2.47
N ALA A 324 6.13 17.21 -1.90
CA ALA A 324 6.62 16.53 -0.70
C ALA A 324 5.72 16.80 0.52
N ASN A 325 5.27 18.05 0.71
CA ASN A 325 4.37 18.43 1.79
C ASN A 325 3.01 17.72 1.70
N GLN A 326 2.48 17.50 0.49
CA GLN A 326 1.24 16.75 0.28
C GLN A 326 1.36 15.29 0.75
N LEU A 327 2.55 14.70 0.73
CA LEU A 327 2.79 13.33 1.21
C LEU A 327 3.33 13.26 2.65
N LEU A 328 3.59 14.41 3.29
CA LEU A 328 4.07 14.44 4.68
C LEU A 328 3.12 13.71 5.65
N PRO A 329 1.78 13.88 5.61
CA PRO A 329 0.89 13.14 6.51
C PRO A 329 1.06 11.62 6.39
N ALA A 330 1.24 11.09 5.19
CA ALA A 330 1.48 9.66 4.97
C ALA A 330 2.82 9.22 5.57
N ALA A 331 3.88 10.02 5.41
CA ALA A 331 5.17 9.77 6.04
C ALA A 331 5.12 9.78 7.58
N LEU A 332 4.32 10.67 8.18
CA LEU A 332 4.12 10.70 9.64
C LEU A 332 3.41 9.43 10.12
N VAL A 333 2.41 8.95 9.38
CA VAL A 333 1.74 7.67 9.69
C VAL A 333 2.72 6.51 9.64
N VAL A 334 3.61 6.45 8.64
CA VAL A 334 4.69 5.43 8.57
C VAL A 334 5.58 5.49 9.81
N GLY A 335 5.96 6.69 10.26
CA GLY A 335 6.74 6.89 11.47
C GLY A 335 6.04 6.35 12.73
N ILE A 336 4.77 6.71 12.95
CA ILE A 336 4.02 6.21 14.13
C ILE A 336 3.82 4.69 14.02
N ALA A 337 3.51 4.15 12.85
CA ALA A 337 3.34 2.72 12.65
C ALA A 337 4.60 1.93 13.01
N GLN A 338 5.77 2.46 12.65
CA GLN A 338 7.05 1.87 13.08
C GLN A 338 7.32 2.07 14.57
N GLY A 339 6.86 3.18 15.15
CA GLY A 339 6.84 3.37 16.59
C GLY A 339 6.02 2.31 17.33
N ILE A 340 4.86 1.92 16.80
CA ILE A 340 4.03 0.84 17.33
C ILE A 340 4.80 -0.48 17.31
N ILE A 341 5.47 -0.78 16.20
CA ILE A 341 6.28 -2.00 16.05
C ILE A 341 7.41 -2.01 17.08
N LEU A 342 8.15 -0.92 17.25
CA LEU A 342 9.20 -0.81 18.26
C LEU A 342 8.68 -0.92 19.70
N LEU A 343 7.51 -0.32 19.97
CA LEU A 343 6.83 -0.42 21.26
C LEU A 343 6.44 -1.87 21.59
N LEU A 344 6.16 -2.68 20.58
CA LEU A 344 5.88 -4.13 20.71
C LEU A 344 7.16 -5.00 20.76
N GLY A 345 8.34 -4.39 20.87
CA GLY A 345 9.65 -5.06 20.93
C GLY A 345 10.39 -5.15 19.59
N GLY A 346 9.81 -4.61 18.51
CA GLY A 346 10.40 -4.66 17.18
C GLY A 346 10.07 -5.94 16.41
N THR A 347 10.89 -6.24 15.41
CA THR A 347 10.63 -7.30 14.42
C THR A 347 11.65 -8.44 14.45
N ASN A 348 12.68 -8.33 15.28
CA ASN A 348 13.75 -9.33 15.31
C ASN A 348 13.27 -10.60 16.03
N PRO A 349 13.31 -11.79 15.38
CA PRO A 349 12.99 -13.06 16.00
C PRO A 349 13.79 -13.37 17.27
N GLU A 350 15.06 -12.96 17.31
CA GLU A 350 15.99 -13.26 18.43
C GLU A 350 15.74 -12.38 19.66
N GLN A 351 14.99 -11.29 19.50
CA GLN A 351 14.69 -10.37 20.59
C GLN A 351 13.32 -10.65 21.20
N PRO A 352 13.11 -10.36 22.49
CA PRO A 352 11.79 -10.40 23.11
C PRO A 352 10.82 -9.43 22.41
N THR A 353 9.81 -9.98 21.74
CA THR A 353 8.75 -9.18 21.11
C THR A 353 7.39 -9.80 21.34
N ILE A 354 6.35 -8.96 21.37
CA ILE A 354 4.97 -9.41 21.40
C ILE A 354 4.57 -10.03 20.06
N LEU A 355 5.12 -9.52 18.96
CA LEU A 355 4.88 -10.04 17.62
C LEU A 355 5.31 -11.50 17.51
N ASN A 356 6.44 -11.89 18.12
CA ASN A 356 6.90 -13.29 18.19
C ASN A 356 5.91 -14.19 18.95
N THR A 357 5.36 -13.71 20.07
CA THR A 357 4.32 -14.44 20.82
C THR A 357 3.05 -14.63 20.01
N MET A 358 2.54 -13.56 19.39
CA MET A 358 1.38 -13.65 18.50
C MET A 358 1.60 -14.65 17.36
N LEU A 359 2.80 -14.60 16.78
CA LEU A 359 3.21 -15.46 15.69
C LEU A 359 3.32 -16.94 16.12
N HIS A 360 3.87 -17.24 17.31
CA HIS A 360 3.91 -18.59 17.88
C HIS A 360 2.52 -19.18 18.11
N TYR A 361 1.63 -18.41 18.77
CA TYR A 361 0.26 -18.87 19.04
C TYR A 361 -0.56 -19.05 17.76
N ALA A 362 -0.34 -18.20 16.75
CA ALA A 362 -0.95 -18.40 15.44
C ALA A 362 -0.47 -19.71 14.79
N ALA A 363 0.85 -19.96 14.79
CA ALA A 363 1.41 -21.17 14.18
C ALA A 363 0.97 -22.46 14.88
N THR A 364 0.99 -22.48 16.21
CA THR A 364 0.54 -23.64 17.00
C THR A 364 -0.95 -23.91 16.85
N SER A 365 -1.78 -22.87 16.70
CA SER A 365 -3.22 -23.01 16.44
C SER A 365 -3.53 -23.59 15.05
N ILE A 366 -2.57 -23.52 14.12
CA ILE A 366 -2.70 -24.05 12.76
C ILE A 366 -2.21 -25.52 12.68
N ASN A 367 -1.26 -25.90 13.53
CA ASN A 367 -0.64 -27.22 13.51
C ASN A 367 -1.65 -28.35 13.81
N GLY A 368 -1.54 -29.48 13.10
CA GLY A 368 -2.40 -30.66 13.28
C GLY A 368 -3.80 -30.56 12.64
N HIS A 369 -4.12 -29.46 11.96
CA HIS A 369 -5.37 -29.29 11.21
C HIS A 369 -5.20 -29.64 9.72
N SER A 370 -6.32 -29.78 8.99
CA SER A 370 -6.31 -30.06 7.54
C SER A 370 -5.62 -28.95 6.74
N GLU A 371 -4.99 -29.31 5.62
CA GLU A 371 -4.34 -28.39 4.68
C GLU A 371 -5.18 -27.15 4.34
N LEU A 372 -6.46 -27.35 4.03
CA LEU A 372 -7.38 -26.25 3.70
C LEU A 372 -7.57 -25.30 4.88
N PHE A 373 -7.81 -25.84 6.08
CA PHE A 373 -7.94 -25.01 7.28
C PHE A 373 -6.67 -24.21 7.53
N ALA A 374 -5.50 -24.85 7.40
CA ALA A 374 -4.22 -24.18 7.58
C ALA A 374 -4.03 -23.02 6.60
N ALA A 375 -4.31 -23.24 5.31
CA ALA A 375 -4.24 -22.21 4.28
C ALA A 375 -5.18 -21.03 4.56
N GLN A 376 -6.43 -21.28 4.99
CA GLN A 376 -7.38 -20.23 5.35
C GLN A 376 -6.98 -19.48 6.62
N ALA A 377 -6.48 -20.20 7.63
CA ALA A 377 -6.01 -19.61 8.88
C ALA A 377 -4.79 -18.72 8.64
N MET A 378 -3.87 -19.11 7.76
CA MET A 378 -2.76 -18.26 7.30
C MET A 378 -3.27 -16.98 6.64
N LEU A 379 -4.28 -17.06 5.75
CA LEU A 379 -4.88 -15.88 5.12
C LEU A 379 -5.48 -14.92 6.15
N VAL A 380 -6.27 -15.46 7.09
CA VAL A 380 -6.92 -14.67 8.16
C VAL A 380 -5.87 -14.04 9.08
N PHE A 381 -4.83 -14.80 9.46
CA PHE A 381 -3.73 -14.29 10.26
C PHE A 381 -3.01 -13.15 9.54
N GLN A 382 -2.64 -13.32 8.27
CA GLN A 382 -1.95 -12.30 7.49
C GLN A 382 -2.81 -11.04 7.32
N SER A 383 -4.11 -11.21 7.09
CA SER A 383 -5.04 -10.08 7.07
C SER A 383 -5.10 -9.38 8.43
N GLY A 384 -5.23 -10.10 9.55
CA GLY A 384 -5.29 -9.47 10.87
C GLY A 384 -3.97 -8.82 11.30
N PHE A 385 -2.83 -9.45 10.97
CA PHE A 385 -1.50 -8.96 11.30
C PHE A 385 -1.15 -7.67 10.55
N ASN A 386 -1.69 -7.50 9.33
CA ASN A 386 -1.53 -6.26 8.56
C ASN A 386 -2.03 -5.02 9.31
N PHE A 387 -3.00 -5.16 10.24
CA PHE A 387 -3.44 -4.06 11.09
C PHE A 387 -2.27 -3.40 11.84
N PHE A 388 -1.32 -4.21 12.31
CA PHE A 388 -0.13 -3.76 13.03
C PHE A 388 1.03 -3.43 12.09
N VAL A 389 1.19 -4.18 11.00
CA VAL A 389 2.29 -4.03 10.05
C VAL A 389 1.74 -3.75 8.66
N THR A 390 1.46 -2.49 8.36
CA THR A 390 0.86 -2.04 7.09
C THR A 390 1.88 -1.83 5.95
N SER A 391 3.01 -2.52 6.00
CA SER A 391 3.99 -2.51 4.91
C SER A 391 4.13 -3.93 4.38
N GLY A 392 3.75 -4.19 3.14
CA GLY A 392 3.86 -5.52 2.54
C GLY A 392 5.27 -6.10 2.66
N SER A 393 6.31 -5.32 2.36
CA SER A 393 7.71 -5.74 2.54
C SER A 393 8.05 -6.05 4.00
N GLY A 394 7.58 -5.23 4.94
CA GLY A 394 7.85 -5.40 6.37
C GLY A 394 7.12 -6.62 6.95
N GLN A 395 5.86 -6.80 6.57
CA GLN A 395 5.05 -7.94 6.97
C GLN A 395 5.60 -9.25 6.38
N ALA A 396 6.06 -9.24 5.12
CA ALA A 396 6.73 -10.38 4.51
C ALA A 396 7.99 -10.77 5.29
N ALA A 397 8.86 -9.79 5.59
CA ALA A 397 10.10 -10.00 6.35
C ALA A 397 9.87 -10.64 7.73
N LEU A 398 8.76 -10.28 8.37
CA LEU A 398 8.37 -10.75 9.68
C LEU A 398 7.72 -12.13 9.69
N THR A 399 6.71 -12.32 8.83
CA THR A 399 5.79 -13.46 8.95
C THR A 399 6.26 -14.65 8.12
N MET A 400 6.87 -14.41 6.96
CA MET A 400 7.26 -15.48 6.03
C MET A 400 8.34 -16.42 6.58
N PRO A 401 9.33 -16.00 7.39
CA PRO A 401 10.30 -16.92 7.98
C PRO A 401 9.68 -18.01 8.85
N LEU A 402 8.48 -17.79 9.42
CA LEU A 402 7.72 -18.84 10.11
C LEU A 402 6.65 -19.46 9.24
N MET A 403 5.88 -18.66 8.48
CA MET A 403 4.75 -19.16 7.70
C MET A 403 5.19 -20.12 6.58
N ALA A 404 6.38 -19.93 6.00
CA ALA A 404 6.90 -20.85 4.98
C ALA A 404 7.30 -22.22 5.58
N PRO A 405 8.14 -22.32 6.62
CA PRO A 405 8.36 -23.62 7.29
C PRO A 405 7.09 -24.24 7.87
N LEU A 406 6.18 -23.43 8.44
CA LEU A 406 4.89 -23.92 8.94
C LEU A 406 4.06 -24.55 7.83
N SER A 407 4.07 -23.98 6.62
CA SER A 407 3.37 -24.57 5.48
C SER A 407 3.85 -25.99 5.17
N ASP A 408 5.16 -26.21 5.21
CA ASP A 408 5.75 -27.54 5.00
C ASP A 408 5.27 -28.54 6.07
N LEU A 409 5.16 -28.11 7.33
CA LEU A 409 4.73 -28.95 8.46
C LEU A 409 3.26 -29.35 8.39
N VAL A 410 2.40 -28.45 7.89
CA VAL A 410 0.93 -28.66 7.82
C VAL A 410 0.49 -29.24 6.47
N GLY A 411 1.44 -29.58 5.60
CA GLY A 411 1.20 -30.24 4.32
C GLY A 411 0.79 -29.32 3.18
N VAL A 412 0.93 -28.00 3.30
CA VAL A 412 0.66 -27.05 2.20
C VAL A 412 1.95 -26.48 1.62
N SER A 413 1.95 -26.15 0.33
CA SER A 413 3.15 -25.61 -0.31
C SER A 413 3.50 -24.22 0.24
N ARG A 414 4.79 -23.86 0.14
CA ARG A 414 5.24 -22.49 0.41
C ARG A 414 4.61 -21.46 -0.54
N GLN A 415 4.17 -21.87 -1.73
CA GLN A 415 3.42 -20.97 -2.63
C GLN A 415 2.08 -20.57 -2.03
N ILE A 416 1.40 -21.50 -1.35
CA ILE A 416 0.15 -21.25 -0.61
C ILE A 416 0.40 -20.30 0.56
N ALA A 417 1.52 -20.43 1.29
CA ALA A 417 1.89 -19.47 2.34
C ALA A 417 2.09 -18.05 1.79
N VAL A 418 2.79 -17.90 0.65
CA VAL A 418 2.96 -16.61 -0.03
C VAL A 418 1.62 -16.07 -0.57
N LEU A 419 0.73 -16.96 -1.05
CA LEU A 419 -0.60 -16.60 -1.55
C LEU A 419 -1.49 -16.07 -0.40
N ALA A 420 -1.46 -16.73 0.75
CA ALA A 420 -2.14 -16.27 1.96
C ALA A 420 -1.62 -14.90 2.41
N PHE A 421 -0.30 -14.71 2.40
CA PHE A 421 0.33 -13.42 2.68
C PHE A 421 -0.17 -12.32 1.73
N GLN A 422 -0.02 -12.48 0.42
CA GLN A 422 -0.34 -11.38 -0.51
C GLN A 422 -1.82 -10.98 -0.50
N LEU A 423 -2.72 -11.95 -0.36
CA LEU A 423 -4.16 -11.71 -0.35
C LEU A 423 -4.60 -11.09 0.98
N GLY A 424 -4.00 -11.52 2.09
CA GLY A 424 -4.23 -10.96 3.41
C GLY A 424 -3.72 -9.52 3.53
N ASP A 425 -2.46 -9.31 3.14
CA ASP A 425 -1.77 -8.00 3.12
C ASP A 425 -2.50 -7.00 2.21
N GLY A 426 -2.70 -7.37 0.93
CA GLY A 426 -3.24 -6.43 -0.06
C GLY A 426 -4.69 -6.05 0.17
N LEU A 427 -5.56 -6.97 0.60
CA LEU A 427 -6.97 -6.63 0.88
C LEU A 427 -7.14 -5.84 2.19
N ALA A 428 -6.25 -6.04 3.15
CA ALA A 428 -6.27 -5.29 4.41
C ALA A 428 -6.01 -3.79 4.18
N HIS A 429 -5.18 -3.42 3.19
CA HIS A 429 -4.93 -2.02 2.80
C HIS A 429 -6.17 -1.24 2.37
N LEU A 430 -7.21 -1.93 1.89
CA LEU A 430 -8.48 -1.31 1.51
C LEU A 430 -9.37 -0.99 2.72
N PHE A 431 -9.08 -1.60 3.88
CA PHE A 431 -9.97 -1.63 5.02
C PHE A 431 -9.39 -0.97 6.28
N TYR A 432 -8.09 -1.09 6.54
CA TYR A 432 -7.51 -0.59 7.78
C TYR A 432 -7.06 0.87 7.71
N PRO A 433 -7.34 1.68 8.75
CA PRO A 433 -6.95 3.08 8.80
C PRO A 433 -5.46 3.28 9.05
N THR A 434 -4.72 2.21 9.38
CA THR A 434 -3.26 2.21 9.50
C THR A 434 -2.56 2.24 8.12
N SER A 435 -3.31 2.11 7.02
CA SER A 435 -2.82 2.27 5.65
C SER A 435 -2.67 3.76 5.30
N ALA A 436 -1.44 4.25 5.28
CA ALA A 436 -1.14 5.66 4.98
C ALA A 436 -1.66 6.10 3.60
N ALA A 437 -1.49 5.24 2.58
CA ALA A 437 -1.90 5.54 1.22
C ALA A 437 -3.43 5.61 1.04
N LEU A 438 -4.18 4.76 1.77
CA LEU A 438 -5.64 4.85 1.79
C LEU A 438 -6.07 6.20 2.39
N MET A 439 -5.58 6.49 3.60
CA MET A 439 -6.00 7.68 4.35
C MET A 439 -5.61 8.97 3.64
N GLY A 440 -4.42 9.03 3.02
CA GLY A 440 -4.01 10.16 2.18
C GLY A 440 -4.92 10.33 0.97
N THR A 441 -5.27 9.25 0.28
CA THR A 441 -6.20 9.30 -0.86
C THR A 441 -7.60 9.79 -0.45
N LEU A 442 -8.11 9.31 0.69
CA LEU A 442 -9.40 9.74 1.23
C LEU A 442 -9.42 11.23 1.59
N ALA A 443 -8.35 11.72 2.22
CA ALA A 443 -8.18 13.14 2.55
C ALA A 443 -8.21 14.02 1.29
N ILE A 444 -7.46 13.63 0.25
CA ILE A 444 -7.45 14.32 -1.05
C ILE A 444 -8.86 14.33 -1.68
N ALA A 445 -9.58 13.22 -1.57
CA ALA A 445 -10.93 13.10 -2.13
C ALA A 445 -12.02 13.82 -1.31
N GLY A 446 -11.68 14.32 -0.12
CA GLY A 446 -12.63 14.86 0.84
C GLY A 446 -13.63 13.82 1.33
N VAL A 447 -13.19 12.56 1.46
CA VAL A 447 -14.02 11.42 1.89
C VAL A 447 -13.65 11.04 3.32
N GLU A 448 -14.63 11.00 4.21
CA GLU A 448 -14.41 10.49 5.56
C GLU A 448 -14.22 8.96 5.56
N PHE A 449 -13.35 8.44 6.43
CA PHE A 449 -13.05 7.01 6.50
C PHE A 449 -14.28 6.13 6.76
N THR A 450 -15.26 6.58 7.54
CA THR A 450 -16.51 5.82 7.74
C THR A 450 -17.40 5.76 6.51
N GLN A 451 -17.42 6.83 5.71
CA GLN A 451 -18.13 6.84 4.43
C GLN A 451 -17.48 5.86 3.46
N TRP A 452 -16.13 5.84 3.45
CA TRP A 452 -15.36 4.85 2.74
C TRP A 452 -15.69 3.42 3.19
N LEU A 453 -15.61 3.13 4.49
CA LEU A 453 -15.91 1.80 5.02
C LEU A 453 -17.32 1.32 4.64
N ARG A 454 -18.34 2.17 4.79
CA ARG A 454 -19.72 1.81 4.40
C ARG A 454 -19.84 1.50 2.91
N ALA A 455 -19.17 2.27 2.06
CA ALA A 455 -19.19 2.05 0.62
C ALA A 455 -18.36 0.84 0.18
N MET A 456 -17.24 0.60 0.86
CA MET A 456 -16.28 -0.47 0.55
C MET A 456 -16.72 -1.82 1.12
N TRP A 457 -17.50 -1.84 2.21
CA TRP A 457 -17.89 -3.07 2.93
C TRP A 457 -18.46 -4.18 2.04
N PRO A 458 -19.43 -3.93 1.13
CA PRO A 458 -19.96 -5.00 0.28
C PRO A 458 -18.91 -5.57 -0.67
N LEU A 459 -18.02 -4.72 -1.19
CA LEU A 459 -16.93 -5.14 -2.07
C LEU A 459 -15.86 -5.89 -1.28
N TRP A 460 -15.51 -5.42 -0.09
CA TRP A 460 -14.53 -6.08 0.76
C TRP A 460 -14.96 -7.52 1.11
N LEU A 461 -16.24 -7.72 1.48
CA LEU A 461 -16.77 -9.07 1.72
C LEU A 461 -16.69 -9.96 0.47
N LEU A 462 -17.03 -9.41 -0.70
CA LEU A 462 -16.90 -10.13 -1.98
C LEU A 462 -15.46 -10.55 -2.24
N LEU A 463 -14.50 -9.62 -2.10
CA LEU A 463 -13.08 -9.87 -2.34
C LEU A 463 -12.50 -10.87 -1.33
N THR A 464 -12.84 -10.75 -0.05
CA THR A 464 -12.42 -11.71 0.98
C THR A 464 -12.96 -13.11 0.68
N THR A 465 -14.22 -13.21 0.23
CA THR A 465 -14.80 -14.50 -0.19
C THR A 465 -14.06 -15.06 -1.40
N MET A 466 -13.73 -14.22 -2.39
CA MET A 466 -12.93 -14.62 -3.54
C MET A 466 -11.52 -15.07 -3.14
N SER A 467 -10.90 -14.42 -2.16
CA SER A 467 -9.59 -14.83 -1.62
C SER A 467 -9.68 -16.20 -0.97
N MET A 468 -10.69 -16.45 -0.13
CA MET A 468 -10.92 -17.75 0.47
C MET A 468 -11.15 -18.84 -0.59
N LEU A 469 -11.93 -18.56 -1.63
CA LEU A 469 -12.14 -19.48 -2.75
C LEU A 469 -10.85 -19.73 -3.54
N THR A 470 -10.04 -18.70 -3.74
CA THR A 470 -8.75 -18.83 -4.44
C THR A 470 -7.78 -19.68 -3.64
N MET A 471 -7.71 -19.50 -2.32
CA MET A 471 -6.94 -20.34 -1.42
C MET A 471 -7.41 -21.80 -1.47
N PHE A 472 -8.73 -22.03 -1.50
CA PHE A 472 -9.30 -23.38 -1.67
C PHE A 472 -8.84 -24.02 -2.99
N VAL A 473 -8.97 -23.29 -4.10
CA VAL A 473 -8.55 -23.79 -5.42
C VAL A 473 -7.04 -24.08 -5.44
N ALA A 474 -6.22 -23.19 -4.86
CA ALA A 474 -4.77 -23.38 -4.78
C ALA A 474 -4.39 -24.66 -4.03
N VAL A 475 -5.03 -24.94 -2.88
CA VAL A 475 -4.84 -26.19 -2.13
C VAL A 475 -5.31 -27.39 -2.98
N ALA A 476 -6.49 -27.32 -3.57
CA ALA A 476 -7.08 -28.44 -4.32
C ALA A 476 -6.27 -28.86 -5.55
N ILE A 477 -5.56 -27.94 -6.20
CA ILE A 477 -4.70 -28.23 -7.36
C ILE A 477 -3.23 -28.50 -6.99
N GLY A 478 -2.86 -28.42 -5.71
CA GLY A 478 -1.49 -28.56 -5.25
C GLY A 478 -0.56 -27.45 -5.78
N TYR A 479 -1.04 -26.21 -5.80
CA TYR A 479 -0.33 -25.02 -6.32
C TYR A 479 1.02 -24.75 -5.65
#